data_AF-A0A1J3CR15-F1
#
_entry.id   AF-A0A1J3CR15-F1
#
_cell.length_a   1.000
_cell.length_b   1.000
_cell.length_c   1.000
_cell.angle_alpha   90.00
_cell.angle_beta   90.00
_cell.angle_gamma   90.00
#
_symmetry.space_group_name_H-M   'P 1'
#
loop_
_entity.id
_entity.type
_entity.pdbx_description
1 polymer ?
#
loop_
_entity_poly.entity_id
_entity_poly.type
_entity_poly.pdbx_seq_one_letter_code
_entity_poly.pdbx_strand_id
1 'polypeptide(L)'
;PAVLGYSLEKRTVPRCNVIKALLSKGLLGKRGSELYSLEYVLKITDEVFVNRFVSKHDDKELVAELMAIFTGFNELNRLGL
;
A
#
# COMPACT_ATOMS: atom_id res chain seq x y z
N PRO A 1 3.55 2.70 23.61
CA PRO A 1 3.14 1.29 23.87
C PRO A 1 3.61 0.36 22.73
N ALA A 2 4.07 -0.86 23.04
CA ALA A 2 4.47 -1.87 22.04
C ALA A 2 3.37 -2.17 20.98
N VAL A 3 2.13 -1.77 21.28
CA VAL A 3 0.95 -1.78 20.41
C VAL A 3 1.08 -0.85 19.19
N LEU A 4 1.81 0.27 19.30
CA LEU A 4 2.03 1.17 18.18
C LEU A 4 2.97 0.52 17.15
N GLY A 5 4.06 -0.12 17.57
CA GLY A 5 5.00 -0.80 16.68
C GLY A 5 4.33 -1.89 15.85
N TYR A 6 3.59 -2.78 16.50
CA TYR A 6 2.84 -3.85 15.83
C TYR A 6 1.79 -3.32 14.84
N SER A 7 1.13 -2.21 15.17
CA SER A 7 0.16 -1.57 14.28
C SER A 7 0.84 -0.88 13.09
N LEU A 8 2.03 -0.31 13.30
CA LEU A 8 2.81 0.31 12.23
C LEU A 8 3.28 -0.73 11.21
N GLU A 9 3.85 -1.85 11.66
CA GLU A 9 4.33 -2.93 10.79
C GLU A 9 3.19 -3.59 10.00
N LYS A 10 2.01 -3.76 10.63
CA LYS A 10 0.89 -4.47 9.99
C LYS A 10 -0.07 -3.59 9.20
N ARG A 11 -0.23 -2.31 9.54
CA ARG A 11 -1.12 -1.38 8.80
C ARG A 11 -0.37 -0.31 8.04
N THR A 12 0.54 0.40 8.70
CA THR A 12 1.16 1.62 8.16
C THR A 12 2.17 1.30 7.06
N VAL A 13 3.10 0.39 7.33
CA VAL A 13 4.18 0.04 6.39
C VAL A 13 3.63 -0.49 5.06
N PRO A 14 2.69 -1.48 5.03
CA PRO A 14 2.23 -2.01 3.76
C PRO A 14 1.45 -0.98 2.92
N ARG A 15 0.63 -0.14 3.57
CA ARG A 15 -0.09 0.96 2.91
C ARG A 15 0.86 2.00 2.32
N CYS A 16 1.85 2.44 3.10
CA CYS A 16 2.84 3.40 2.64
C CYS A 16 3.67 2.85 1.47
N ASN A 17 4.00 1.55 1.48
CA ASN A 17 4.74 0.91 0.40
C ASN A 17 3.93 0.86 -0.90
N VAL A 18 2.63 0.54 -0.84
CA VAL A 18 1.72 0.62 -2.00
C VAL A 18 1.68 2.04 -2.57
N ILE A 19 1.49 3.05 -1.71
CA ILE A 19 1.46 4.46 -2.14
C ILE A 19 2.80 4.86 -2.79
N LYS A 20 3.92 4.45 -2.22
CA LYS A 20 5.26 4.71 -2.77
C LYS A 20 5.44 4.05 -4.14
N ALA A 21 5.02 2.79 -4.30
CA ALA A 21 5.07 2.08 -5.57
C ALA A 21 4.24 2.80 -6.64
N LEU A 22 3.00 3.16 -6.34
CA LEU A 22 2.14 3.92 -7.24
C LEU A 22 2.72 5.29 -7.62
N LEU A 23 3.30 6.02 -6.67
CA LEU A 23 3.99 7.29 -6.94
C LEU A 23 5.17 7.10 -7.89
N SER A 24 6.01 6.08 -7.67
CA SER A 24 7.15 5.78 -8.54
C SER A 24 6.76 5.42 -9.98
N LYS A 25 5.57 4.84 -10.16
CA LYS A 25 4.99 4.49 -11.47
C LYS A 25 4.15 5.63 -12.08
N GLY A 26 4.00 6.77 -11.39
CA GLY A 26 3.17 7.89 -11.85
C GLY A 26 1.66 7.61 -11.85
N LEU A 27 1.22 6.60 -11.10
CA LEU A 27 -0.16 6.10 -11.05
C LEU A 27 -1.01 6.72 -9.91
N LEU A 28 -0.40 7.55 -9.08
CA LEU A 28 -1.08 8.48 -8.19
C LEU A 28 -0.96 9.88 -8.78
N GLY A 29 -2.07 10.64 -8.74
CA GLY A 29 -2.21 11.93 -9.42
C GLY A 29 -1.00 12.85 -9.25
N LYS A 30 -0.72 13.67 -10.27
CA LYS A 30 0.39 14.63 -10.27
C LYS A 30 0.36 15.41 -8.95
N ARG A 31 1.54 15.65 -8.37
CA ARG A 31 1.74 16.40 -7.11
C ARG A 31 0.84 17.64 -7.09
N GLY A 32 -0.31 17.56 -6.40
CA GLY A 32 -1.32 18.62 -6.38
C GLY A 32 -2.76 18.22 -6.76
N SER A 33 -3.03 17.09 -7.44
CA SER A 33 -4.40 16.58 -7.66
C SER A 33 -4.71 15.44 -6.69
N GLU A 34 -5.72 15.63 -5.83
CA GLU A 34 -6.30 14.63 -4.91
C GLU A 34 -5.29 13.64 -4.30
N LEU A 35 -4.20 14.16 -3.71
CA LEU A 35 -3.43 13.34 -2.79
C LEU A 35 -4.33 13.10 -1.56
N TYR A 36 -4.85 11.89 -1.44
CA TYR A 36 -5.48 11.43 -0.22
C TYR A 36 -4.55 11.77 0.95
N SER A 37 -5.10 12.43 1.99
CA SER A 37 -4.29 12.74 3.15
C SER A 37 -3.68 11.45 3.70
N LEU A 38 -2.42 11.52 4.17
CA LEU A 38 -1.77 10.37 4.78
C LEU A 38 -2.64 9.81 5.93
N GLU A 39 -3.30 10.71 6.66
CA GLU A 39 -4.29 10.35 7.67
C GLU A 39 -5.44 9.49 7.12
N TYR A 40 -6.04 9.87 5.99
CA TYR A 40 -7.10 9.09 5.36
C TYR A 40 -6.59 7.70 4.97
N VAL A 41 -5.46 7.65 4.26
CA VAL A 41 -4.82 6.40 3.81
C VAL A 41 -4.60 5.44 4.98
N LEU A 42 -4.15 5.95 6.12
CA LEU A 42 -3.84 5.14 7.30
C LEU A 42 -5.08 4.73 8.11
N LYS A 43 -6.16 5.51 8.09
CA LYS A 43 -7.38 5.25 8.89
C LYS A 43 -8.35 4.28 8.23
N ILE A 44 -8.44 4.24 6.91
CA ILE A 44 -9.39 3.38 6.20
C ILE A 44 -9.12 1.87 6.40
N THR A 45 -10.18 1.08 6.27
CA THR A 45 -10.13 -0.38 6.36
C THR A 45 -9.31 -0.98 5.22
N ASP A 46 -8.84 -2.22 5.39
CA ASP A 46 -8.08 -2.94 4.35
C ASP A 46 -8.90 -3.09 3.07
N GLU A 47 -10.19 -3.42 3.19
CA GLU A 47 -11.11 -3.52 2.04
C GLU A 47 -11.19 -2.22 1.24
N VAL A 48 -11.42 -1.10 1.92
CA VAL A 48 -11.51 0.22 1.26
C VAL A 48 -10.16 0.61 0.66
N PHE A 49 -9.06 0.27 1.33
CA PHE A 49 -7.72 0.53 0.82
C PHE A 49 -7.43 -0.28 -0.45
N VAL A 50 -7.68 -1.59 -0.43
CA VAL A 50 -7.47 -2.49 -1.58
C VAL A 50 -8.31 -2.03 -2.77
N ASN A 51 -9.60 -1.76 -2.57
CA ASN A 51 -10.46 -1.30 -3.66
C ASN A 51 -9.99 0.02 -4.29
N ARG A 52 -9.51 0.99 -3.48
CA ARG A 52 -9.12 2.32 -3.98
C ARG A 52 -7.70 2.41 -4.54
N PHE A 53 -6.77 1.62 -4.04
CA PHE A 53 -5.34 1.77 -4.36
C PHE A 53 -4.74 0.55 -5.04
N VAL A 54 -5.40 -0.60 -5.01
CA VAL A 54 -4.89 -1.85 -5.58
C VAL A 54 -5.78 -2.35 -6.71
N SER A 55 -7.03 -2.72 -6.40
CA SER A 55 -7.94 -3.36 -7.37
C SER A 55 -8.55 -2.41 -8.40
N LYS A 56 -8.35 -1.09 -8.29
CA LYS A 56 -8.84 -0.11 -9.28
C LYS A 56 -8.09 -0.15 -10.62
N HIS A 57 -6.98 -0.88 -10.69
CA HIS A 57 -6.13 -0.93 -11.86
C HIS A 57 -6.54 -2.10 -12.76
N ASP A 58 -6.66 -1.87 -14.07
CA ASP A 58 -7.02 -2.93 -15.03
C ASP A 58 -5.87 -3.91 -15.30
N ASP A 59 -4.63 -3.44 -15.11
CA ASP A 59 -3.42 -4.25 -15.25
C ASP A 59 -3.32 -5.27 -14.12
N LYS A 60 -3.55 -6.54 -14.46
CA LYS A 60 -3.54 -7.66 -13.50
C LYS A 60 -2.15 -7.91 -12.89
N GLU A 61 -1.07 -7.68 -13.63
CA GLU A 61 0.29 -7.86 -13.12
C GLU A 61 0.59 -6.78 -12.07
N LEU A 62 0.21 -5.54 -12.36
CA LEU A 62 0.29 -4.45 -11.40
C LEU A 62 -0.55 -4.72 -10.15
N VAL A 63 -1.80 -5.19 -10.30
CA VAL A 63 -2.65 -5.55 -9.16
C VAL A 63 -1.98 -6.62 -8.30
N ALA A 64 -1.39 -7.65 -8.92
CA ALA A 64 -0.69 -8.71 -8.21
C ALA A 64 0.56 -8.18 -7.46
N GLU A 65 1.35 -7.31 -8.09
CA GLU A 65 2.50 -6.65 -7.48
C GLU A 65 2.09 -5.82 -6.26
N LEU A 66 1.07 -4.97 -6.41
CA LEU A 66 0.56 -4.12 -5.32
C LEU A 66 -0.04 -4.94 -4.17
N MET A 67 -0.73 -6.05 -4.48
CA MET A 67 -1.22 -6.98 -3.46
C MET A 67 -0.07 -7.64 -2.70
N ALA A 68 0.98 -8.09 -3.38
CA ALA A 68 2.16 -8.67 -2.74
C ALA A 68 2.82 -7.67 -1.78
N ILE A 69 2.97 -6.41 -2.21
CA ILE A 69 3.46 -5.32 -1.35
C ILE A 69 2.55 -5.10 -0.13
N PHE A 70 1.23 -5.08 -0.35
CA PHE A 70 0.24 -4.84 0.70
C PHE A 70 0.18 -5.96 1.76
N THR A 71 0.36 -7.21 1.36
CA THR A 71 0.39 -8.35 2.30
C THR A 71 1.75 -8.54 2.96
N GLY A 72 2.75 -7.69 2.65
CA GLY A 72 4.12 -7.85 3.13
C GLY A 72 4.82 -9.06 2.51
N PHE A 73 4.34 -9.53 1.36
CA PHE A 73 4.98 -10.59 0.59
C PHE A 73 6.12 -9.98 -0.22
N ASN A 74 7.22 -9.72 0.45
CA ASN A 74 8.47 -9.32 -0.19
C ASN A 74 9.23 -10.59 -0.59
N GLU A 75 9.89 -10.63 -1.75
CA GLU A 75 10.75 -11.77 -2.13
C GLU A 75 11.84 -12.07 -1.10
N LEU A 76 12.22 -11.06 -0.31
CA LEU A 76 13.08 -11.19 0.86
C LEU A 76 12.52 -12.16 1.93
N ASN A 77 11.20 -12.15 2.17
CA ASN A 77 10.55 -13.09 3.10
C ASN A 77 10.50 -14.53 2.54
N ARG A 78 10.54 -14.70 1.21
CA ARG A 78 10.61 -16.03 0.57
C ARG A 78 11.97 -16.70 0.76
N LEU A 79 13.03 -15.90 0.95
CA LEU A 79 14.40 -16.38 1.17
C LEU A 79 14.70 -16.70 2.64
N GLY A 80 13.74 -16.50 3.56
CA GLY A 80 13.90 -16.81 4.98
C GLY A 80 14.96 -15.96 5.69
N LEU A 81 15.22 -14.74 5.18
CA LEU A 81 16.12 -13.75 5.78
C LEU A 81 15.37 -12.82 6.73
#